data_AF-A0A433U3B1-F1
#
_entry.id   AF-A0A433U3B1-F1
#
_cell.length_a   1.000
_cell.length_b   1.000
_cell.length_c   1.000
_cell.angle_alpha   90.00
_cell.angle_beta   90.00
_cell.angle_gamma   90.00
#
_symmetry.space_group_name_H-M   'P 1'
#
loop_
_entity.id
_entity.type
_entity.pdbx_description
1 polymer ?
#
loop_
_entity_poly.entity_id
_entity_poly.type
_entity_poly.pdbx_seq_one_letter_code
_entity_poly.pdbx_strand_id
1 'polypeptide(L)'
;MYSEVLCFCFLFGYIYILLLLLLLLLLLLLLLLLLLLLLLLLLLLLLLLLLLLLLLLILLLLLLLLLLLLLLLLLLLLLLLLLLLLLLLFSFSPHHMPQPDRRYCRCSPGPSDVMRHHRQSVGHSGAASRAHWSRDSAQGRRRSQTQPAYVLLW
;
A
#
# COMPACT_ATOMS: atom_id res chain seq x y z
N MET A 1 92.36 37.42 -15.93
CA MET A 1 91.19 38.33 -15.88
C MET A 1 89.99 37.76 -16.64
N TYR A 2 90.14 37.18 -17.84
CA TYR A 2 89.00 36.62 -18.59
C TYR A 2 88.34 35.37 -17.95
N SER A 3 89.09 34.55 -17.21
CA SER A 3 88.57 33.34 -16.54
C SER A 3 87.50 33.65 -15.48
N GLU A 4 87.75 34.67 -14.66
CA GLU A 4 86.84 35.09 -13.58
C GLU A 4 85.51 35.58 -14.14
N VAL A 5 85.55 36.43 -15.19
CA VAL A 5 84.35 36.99 -15.82
C VAL A 5 83.50 35.89 -16.45
N LEU A 6 84.12 34.92 -17.13
CA LEU A 6 83.40 33.76 -17.67
C LEU A 6 82.76 32.93 -16.56
N CYS A 7 83.48 32.69 -15.46
CA CYS A 7 82.95 31.96 -14.31
C CYS A 7 81.70 32.63 -13.72
N PHE A 8 81.73 33.97 -13.51
CA PHE A 8 80.56 34.73 -13.04
C PHE A 8 79.38 34.67 -14.03
N CYS A 9 79.63 34.79 -15.33
CA CYS A 9 78.58 34.67 -16.35
C CYS A 9 77.90 33.29 -16.33
N PHE A 10 78.66 32.21 -16.20
CA PHE A 10 78.10 30.85 -16.11
C PHE A 10 77.28 30.63 -14.82
N LEU A 11 77.78 31.10 -13.68
CA LEU A 11 77.06 30.99 -12.40
C LEU A 11 75.75 31.77 -12.41
N PHE A 12 75.77 33.01 -12.92
CA PHE A 12 74.56 33.82 -13.03
C PHE A 12 73.54 33.18 -13.99
N GLY A 13 73.99 32.66 -15.13
CA GLY A 13 73.14 31.93 -16.06
C GLY A 13 72.52 30.67 -15.43
N TYR A 14 73.29 29.89 -14.68
CA TYR A 14 72.80 28.71 -13.98
C TYR A 14 71.75 29.06 -12.91
N ILE A 15 72.00 30.11 -12.10
CA ILE A 15 71.04 30.60 -11.10
C ILE A 15 69.73 31.04 -11.77
N TYR A 16 69.80 31.77 -12.89
CA TYR A 16 68.61 32.20 -13.62
C TYR A 16 67.81 31.01 -14.17
N ILE A 17 68.49 30.01 -14.75
CA ILE A 17 67.83 28.79 -15.24
C ILE A 17 67.16 28.02 -14.10
N LEU A 18 67.84 27.87 -12.96
CA LEU A 18 67.25 27.23 -11.77
C LEU A 18 66.03 27.99 -11.25
N LEU A 19 66.10 29.32 -11.18
CA LEU A 19 64.97 30.15 -10.77
C LEU A 19 63.78 29.99 -11.72
N LEU A 20 64.04 29.99 -13.04
CA LEU A 20 63.02 29.76 -14.06
C LEU A 20 62.38 28.37 -13.91
N LEU A 21 63.20 27.34 -13.69
CA LEU A 21 62.74 25.98 -13.46
C LEU A 21 61.88 25.87 -12.19
N LEU A 22 62.30 26.52 -11.11
CA LEU A 22 61.55 26.57 -9.86
C LEU A 22 60.22 27.30 -10.04
N LEU A 23 60.21 28.42 -10.76
CA LEU A 23 58.99 29.16 -11.09
C LEU A 23 58.03 28.31 -11.93
N LEU A 24 58.55 27.59 -12.93
CA LEU A 24 57.78 26.67 -13.77
C LEU A 24 57.18 25.54 -12.93
N LEU A 25 57.97 24.95 -12.02
CA LEU A 25 57.51 23.90 -11.12
C LEU A 25 56.40 24.42 -10.18
N LEU A 26 56.57 25.62 -9.63
CA LEU A 26 55.57 26.26 -8.79
C LEU A 26 54.27 26.52 -9.57
N LEU A 27 54.38 27.02 -10.80
CA LEU A 27 53.23 27.24 -11.67
C LEU A 27 52.51 25.92 -12.00
N LEU A 28 53.26 24.85 -12.28
CA LEU A 28 52.71 23.51 -12.52
C LEU A 28 51.98 22.98 -11.28
N LEU A 29 52.58 23.14 -10.10
CA LEU A 29 51.96 22.75 -8.82
C LEU A 29 50.66 23.52 -8.57
N LEU A 30 50.67 24.83 -8.82
CA LEU A 30 49.49 25.67 -8.69
C LEU A 30 48.37 25.23 -9.66
N LEU A 31 48.73 24.93 -10.91
CA LEU A 31 47.78 24.42 -11.90
C LEU A 31 47.19 23.08 -11.47
N LEU A 32 48.01 22.17 -10.95
CA LEU A 32 47.56 20.88 -10.44
C LEU A 32 46.61 21.06 -9.25
N LEU A 33 46.93 21.95 -8.32
CA LEU A 33 46.08 22.26 -7.18
C LEU A 33 44.72 22.84 -7.63
N LEU A 34 44.75 23.76 -8.60
CA LEU A 34 43.52 24.33 -9.18
C LEU A 34 42.66 23.26 -9.85
N LEU A 35 43.29 22.34 -10.61
CA LEU A 35 42.60 21.22 -11.25
C LEU A 35 41.96 20.29 -10.20
N LEU A 36 42.69 19.98 -9.13
CA LEU A 36 42.18 19.16 -8.04
C LEU A 36 40.99 19.83 -7.34
N LEU A 37 41.07 21.14 -7.10
CA LEU A 37 39.98 21.91 -6.52
C LEU A 37 38.74 21.90 -7.43
N LEU A 38 38.93 22.09 -8.74
CA LEU A 38 37.86 22.03 -9.72
C LEU A 38 37.20 20.64 -9.75
N LEU A 39 37.99 19.57 -9.71
CA LEU A 39 37.49 18.20 -9.65
C LEU A 39 36.68 17.95 -8.37
N LEU A 40 37.17 18.43 -7.22
CA LEU A 40 36.46 18.34 -5.95
C LEU A 40 35.12 19.08 -5.99
N LEU A 41 35.11 20.29 -6.56
CA LEU A 41 33.90 21.08 -6.74
C LEU A 41 32.88 20.36 -7.64
N LEU A 42 33.34 19.77 -8.74
CA LEU A 42 32.50 18.99 -9.65
C LEU A 42 31.91 17.77 -8.95
N LEU A 43 32.71 17.06 -8.15
CA LEU A 43 32.24 15.91 -7.37
C LEU A 43 31.18 16.33 -6.34
N LEU A 44 31.39 17.46 -5.65
CA LEU A 44 30.43 18.01 -4.71
C LEU A 44 29.11 18.37 -5.40
N LEU A 45 29.19 19.01 -6.57
CA LEU A 45 28.02 19.36 -7.37
C LEU A 45 27.25 18.10 -7.81
N LEU A 46 27.95 17.06 -8.24
CA LEU A 46 27.35 15.78 -8.62
C LEU A 46 26.65 15.12 -7.43
N LEU A 47 27.27 15.14 -6.25
CA LEU A 47 26.68 14.61 -5.01
C LEU A 47 25.41 15.38 -4.64
N LEU A 48 25.43 16.71 -4.74
CA LEU A 48 24.27 17.55 -4.48
C LEU A 48 23.12 17.25 -5.46
N LEU A 49 23.43 17.06 -6.75
CA LEU A 49 22.46 16.68 -7.76
C LEU A 49 21.83 15.31 -7.46
N LEU A 50 22.64 14.34 -7.06
CA LEU A 50 22.16 13.01 -6.65
C LEU A 50 21.23 13.10 -5.45
N LEU A 51 21.58 13.90 -4.44
CA LEU A 51 20.75 14.13 -3.27
C LEU A 51 19.40 14.77 -3.64
N LEU A 52 19.41 15.76 -4.53
CA LEU A 52 18.20 16.39 -5.04
C LEU A 52 17.31 15.39 -5.78
N LEU A 53 17.90 14.53 -6.62
CA LEU A 53 17.18 13.48 -7.33
C LEU A 53 16.54 12.48 -6.35
N LEU A 54 17.27 12.08 -5.32
CA LEU A 54 16.75 11.18 -4.28
C LEU A 54 15.57 11.83 -3.53
N LEU A 55 15.70 13.10 -3.17
CA LEU A 55 14.61 13.85 -2.53
C LEU A 55 13.36 13.91 -3.43
N LEU A 56 13.55 14.18 -4.72
CA LEU A 56 12.45 14.19 -5.69
C LEU A 56 11.78 12.82 -5.80
N LEU A 57 12.55 11.73 -5.79
CA LEU A 57 12.02 10.37 -5.83
C LEU A 57 11.18 10.06 -4.57
N ILE A 58 11.66 10.45 -3.39
CA ILE A 58 10.92 10.29 -2.13
C ILE A 58 9.61 11.10 -2.18
N LEU A 59 9.65 12.33 -2.68
CA LEU A 59 8.45 13.16 -2.83
C LEU A 59 7.45 12.53 -3.79
N LEU A 60 7.90 11.99 -4.92
CA LEU A 60 7.05 11.28 -5.88
C LEU A 60 6.41 10.03 -5.25
N LEU A 61 7.18 9.26 -4.48
CA LEU A 61 6.67 8.09 -3.77
C LEU A 61 5.60 8.48 -2.74
N LEU A 62 5.82 9.57 -1.99
CA LEU A 62 4.86 10.10 -1.03
C LEU A 62 3.57 10.56 -1.72
N LEU A 63 3.69 11.23 -2.87
CA LEU A 63 2.55 11.65 -3.67
C LEU A 63 1.75 10.45 -4.19
N LEU A 64 2.43 9.40 -4.66
CA LEU A 64 1.79 8.16 -5.09
C LEU A 64 1.06 7.47 -3.94
N LEU A 65 1.66 7.42 -2.76
CA LEU A 65 1.04 6.87 -1.55
C LEU A 65 -0.22 7.66 -1.16
N LEU A 66 -0.15 9.00 -1.21
CA LEU A 66 -1.30 9.86 -0.95
C LEU A 66 -2.43 9.62 -1.96
N LEU A 67 -2.10 9.48 -3.25
CA LEU A 67 -3.07 9.16 -4.28
C LEU A 67 -3.73 7.80 -4.04
N LEU A 68 -2.95 6.79 -3.65
CA LEU A 68 -3.46 5.46 -3.31
C LEU A 68 -4.42 5.52 -2.11
N LEU A 69 -4.06 6.29 -1.07
CA LEU A 69 -4.91 6.49 0.10
C LEU A 69 -6.22 7.19 -0.28
N LEU A 70 -6.16 8.20 -1.14
CA LEU A 70 -7.35 8.90 -1.64
C LEU A 70 -8.26 7.94 -2.43
N LEU A 71 -7.69 7.09 -3.29
CA LEU A 71 -8.44 6.08 -4.03
C LEU A 71 -9.11 5.07 -3.08
N LEU A 72 -8.40 4.62 -2.04
CA LEU A 72 -8.96 3.73 -1.03
C LEU A 72 -10.13 4.39 -0.27
N LEU A 73 -9.98 5.67 0.09
CA LEU A 73 -11.05 6.43 0.74
C LEU A 73 -12.28 6.57 -0.17
N LEU A 74 -12.07 6.85 -1.46
CA LEU A 74 -13.14 6.92 -2.45
C LEU A 74 -13.86 5.58 -2.59
N LEU A 75 -13.12 4.47 -2.63
CA LEU A 75 -13.68 3.12 -2.68
C LEU A 75 -14.51 2.81 -1.42
N LEU A 76 -14.02 3.19 -0.24
CA LEU A 76 -14.74 3.03 1.02
C LEU A 76 -16.04 3.84 1.03
N LEU A 77 -16.00 5.09 0.53
CA LEU A 77 -17.18 5.94 0.40
C LEU A 77 -18.21 5.32 -0.57
N LEU A 78 -17.75 4.79 -1.71
CA LEU A 78 -18.61 4.09 -2.67
C LEU A 78 -19.27 2.85 -2.04
N LEU A 79 -18.51 2.07 -1.28
CA LEU A 79 -19.03 0.90 -0.56
C LEU A 79 -20.09 1.31 0.48
N LEU A 80 -19.84 2.40 1.23
CA LEU A 80 -20.80 2.94 2.19
C LEU A 80 -22.08 3.40 1.49
N LEU A 81 -21.96 4.08 0.36
CA LEU A 81 -23.11 4.52 -0.45
C LEU A 81 -23.92 3.32 -0.95
N LEU A 82 -23.24 2.27 -1.43
CA LEU A 82 -23.89 1.04 -1.87
C LEU A 82 -24.64 0.36 -0.72
N LEU A 83 -24.03 0.30 0.48
CA LEU A 83 -24.67 -0.24 1.68
C LEU A 83 -25.92 0.57 2.07
N LEU A 84 -25.84 1.90 2.00
CA LEU A 84 -26.96 2.79 2.27
C LEU A 84 -28.11 2.56 1.27
N LEU A 85 -27.78 2.44 -0.02
CA LEU A 85 -28.76 2.14 -1.07
C LEU A 85 -29.44 0.79 -0.84
N LEU A 86 -28.66 -0.23 -0.45
CA LEU A 86 -29.19 -1.55 -0.12
C LEU A 86 -30.13 -1.50 1.09
N LEU A 87 -29.76 -0.77 2.15
CA LEU A 87 -30.60 -0.58 3.33
C LEU A 87 -31.90 0.16 2.97
N LEU A 88 -31.81 1.16 2.10
CA LEU A 88 -32.97 1.89 1.59
C LEU A 88 -33.89 0.95 0.80
N LEU A 89 -33.34 0.12 -0.09
CA LEU A 89 -34.11 -0.88 -0.85
C LEU A 89 -34.81 -1.90 0.07
N PHE A 90 -34.15 -2.35 1.13
CA PHE A 90 -34.77 -3.22 2.13
C PHE A 90 -35.85 -2.50 2.95
N SER A 91 -35.67 -1.22 3.29
CA SER A 91 -36.67 -0.44 4.01
C SER A 91 -37.94 -0.18 3.18
N PHE A 92 -37.81 -0.09 1.85
CA PHE A 92 -38.93 0.05 0.92
C PHE A 92 -39.52 -1.30 0.49
N SER A 93 -38.95 -2.43 0.91
CA SER A 93 -39.59 -3.73 0.65
C SER A 93 -40.94 -3.70 1.36
N PRO A 94 -42.07 -3.63 0.63
CA PRO A 94 -43.37 -3.49 1.26
C PRO A 94 -43.56 -4.74 2.09
N HIS A 95 -43.45 -4.60 3.42
CA HIS A 95 -43.79 -5.68 4.33
C HIS A 95 -45.15 -6.17 3.88
N HIS A 96 -45.14 -7.38 3.33
CA HIS A 96 -46.32 -8.07 2.84
C HIS A 96 -47.26 -8.06 4.04
N MET A 97 -48.19 -7.09 4.06
CA MET A 97 -49.18 -6.99 5.12
C MET A 97 -49.80 -8.36 5.14
N PRO A 98 -49.65 -9.14 6.23
CA PRO A 98 -50.20 -10.48 6.27
C PRO A 98 -51.66 -10.30 5.98
N GLN A 99 -52.13 -10.84 4.85
CA GLN A 99 -53.53 -10.78 4.48
C GLN A 99 -54.28 -11.25 5.73
N PRO A 100 -55.14 -10.42 6.32
CA PRO A 100 -55.87 -10.83 7.51
C PRO A 100 -56.62 -12.09 7.13
N ASP A 101 -56.30 -13.16 7.85
CA ASP A 101 -56.87 -14.49 7.72
C ASP A 101 -58.37 -14.35 7.46
N ARG A 102 -58.82 -14.71 6.26
CA ARG A 102 -60.23 -14.94 5.95
C ARG A 102 -60.72 -16.22 6.65
N ARG A 103 -60.45 -16.38 7.94
CA ARG A 103 -60.97 -17.43 8.82
C ARG A 103 -62.12 -16.97 9.70
N TYR A 104 -62.81 -15.92 9.32
CA TYR A 104 -64.17 -15.69 9.81
C TYR A 104 -65.17 -16.30 8.83
N CYS A 105 -65.44 -17.58 9.03
CA CYS A 105 -66.80 -18.12 9.13
C CYS A 105 -66.74 -19.45 9.89
N ARG A 106 -66.74 -19.32 11.22
CA ARG A 106 -67.40 -20.30 12.10
C ARG A 106 -68.89 -20.30 11.78
N CYS A 107 -69.51 -21.48 11.66
CA CYS A 107 -70.77 -21.84 12.33
C CYS A 107 -71.17 -23.30 12.01
N SER A 108 -70.90 -24.19 12.95
CA SER A 108 -71.79 -25.31 13.34
C SER A 108 -72.05 -25.11 14.85
N PRO A 109 -73.26 -25.36 15.42
CA PRO A 109 -73.82 -26.72 15.51
C PRO A 109 -75.38 -26.83 15.49
N GLY A 110 -75.90 -28.03 15.21
CA GLY A 110 -77.32 -28.37 15.44
C GLY A 110 -77.64 -29.83 15.07
N PRO A 111 -78.12 -30.68 16.01
CA PRO A 111 -78.21 -32.13 15.84
C PRO A 111 -79.60 -32.57 15.38
N SER A 112 -79.67 -33.57 14.51
CA SER A 112 -80.81 -34.47 14.44
C SER A 112 -80.35 -35.80 13.86
N ASP A 113 -80.47 -36.82 14.69
CA ASP A 113 -80.47 -38.25 14.41
C ASP A 113 -80.92 -38.60 12.98
N VAL A 114 -80.27 -39.59 12.37
CA VAL A 114 -80.90 -40.79 11.79
C VAL A 114 -79.86 -41.67 11.07
N MET A 115 -79.82 -42.93 11.51
CA MET A 115 -79.46 -44.19 10.81
C MET A 115 -78.05 -44.32 10.19
N ARG A 116 -77.19 -45.14 10.82
CA ARG A 116 -77.01 -46.59 10.53
C ARG A 116 -76.59 -46.88 9.08
N HIS A 117 -75.30 -47.17 8.87
CA HIS A 117 -74.75 -48.53 8.64
C HIS A 117 -73.29 -48.45 8.14
N HIS A 118 -72.48 -49.42 8.56
CA HIS A 118 -71.30 -50.01 7.89
C HIS A 118 -70.31 -49.06 7.15
N ARG A 119 -68.99 -49.10 7.37
CA ARG A 119 -68.11 -50.29 7.40
C ARG A 119 -66.66 -49.88 7.74
N GLN A 120 -66.03 -50.69 8.59
CA GLN A 120 -64.60 -51.02 8.73
C GLN A 120 -63.54 -50.36 7.80
N SER A 121 -62.52 -49.75 8.42
CA SER A 121 -61.07 -50.07 8.29
C SER A 121 -60.26 -49.02 9.09
N VAL A 122 -59.68 -49.31 10.25
CA VAL A 122 -58.39 -50.00 10.55
C VAL A 122 -57.18 -49.38 9.84
N GLY A 123 -56.24 -48.82 10.63
CA GLY A 123 -54.91 -48.36 10.21
C GLY A 123 -54.51 -47.02 10.84
N HIS A 124 -54.18 -46.90 12.13
CA HIS A 124 -52.88 -47.20 12.77
C HIS A 124 -51.68 -46.38 12.25
N SER A 125 -51.23 -45.48 13.14
CA SER A 125 -49.83 -45.32 13.61
C SER A 125 -48.95 -44.21 13.03
N GLY A 126 -48.52 -43.34 13.96
CA GLY A 126 -47.16 -42.78 14.04
C GLY A 126 -46.85 -41.60 13.11
N ALA A 127 -45.96 -40.68 13.39
CA ALA A 127 -45.07 -40.40 14.52
C ALA A 127 -44.60 -38.94 14.27
N ALA A 128 -44.67 -38.06 15.27
CA ALA A 128 -43.47 -37.52 15.93
C ALA A 128 -42.20 -37.41 15.05
N SER A 129 -41.77 -36.18 14.73
CA SER A 129 -40.38 -35.76 14.48
C SER A 129 -40.37 -34.22 14.41
N ARG A 130 -40.08 -33.48 15.48
CA ARG A 130 -38.76 -33.19 16.08
C ARG A 130 -37.68 -32.82 15.06
N ALA A 131 -37.38 -31.51 15.07
CA ALA A 131 -36.06 -30.88 15.08
C ALA A 131 -35.02 -31.26 14.00
N HIS A 132 -34.54 -30.26 13.27
CA HIS A 132 -33.09 -30.07 13.14
C HIS A 132 -32.74 -28.62 12.78
N TRP A 133 -32.32 -27.85 13.78
CA TRP A 133 -31.49 -26.67 13.57
C TRP A 133 -30.08 -27.15 13.20
N SER A 134 -29.68 -27.05 11.95
CA SER A 134 -28.25 -27.08 11.60
C SER A 134 -27.76 -25.66 11.39
N ARG A 135 -27.15 -25.14 12.45
CA ARG A 135 -26.00 -24.25 12.38
C ARG A 135 -24.96 -24.91 11.47
N ASP A 136 -24.63 -24.29 10.35
CA ASP A 136 -23.30 -24.45 9.77
C ASP A 136 -22.65 -23.08 9.66
N SER A 137 -21.78 -22.86 10.64
CA SER A 137 -20.86 -21.76 10.75
C SER A 137 -19.82 -21.96 9.64
N ALA A 138 -19.88 -21.14 8.60
CA ALA A 138 -18.90 -21.13 7.54
C ALA A 138 -17.49 -20.92 8.14
N GLN A 139 -16.73 -22.02 8.14
CA GLN A 139 -15.33 -22.08 8.50
C GLN A 139 -14.54 -21.01 7.75
N GLY A 140 -14.00 -20.07 8.52
CA GLY A 140 -12.84 -19.31 8.12
C GLY A 140 -11.66 -20.26 7.90
N ARG A 141 -11.05 -20.19 6.71
CA ARG A 141 -9.64 -20.53 6.47
C ARG A 141 -9.21 -20.04 5.09
N ARG A 142 -8.69 -18.82 5.04
CA ARG A 142 -7.66 -18.40 4.08
C ARG A 142 -6.59 -17.69 4.91
N ARG A 143 -5.39 -18.28 4.97
CA ARG A 143 -4.19 -17.86 4.21
C ARG A 143 -3.90 -16.37 4.50
N SER A 144 -2.74 -15.95 4.98
CA SER A 144 -1.38 -16.48 4.80
C SER A 144 -0.44 -15.43 5.42
N GLN A 145 0.82 -15.81 5.63
CA GLN A 145 1.98 -14.91 5.64
C GLN A 145 2.01 -13.85 6.75
N THR A 146 2.97 -13.98 7.67
CA THR A 146 4.27 -13.30 7.53
C THR A 146 5.17 -13.72 8.70
N GLN A 147 6.37 -14.18 8.38
CA GLN A 147 7.48 -14.24 9.33
C GLN A 147 7.93 -12.82 9.66
N PRO A 148 8.22 -12.48 10.92
CA PRO A 148 9.12 -11.38 11.21
C PRO A 148 10.56 -11.89 11.10
N ALA A 149 11.29 -11.35 10.12
CA ALA A 149 12.73 -11.40 10.04
C ALA A 149 13.32 -10.69 11.27
N TYR A 150 14.16 -11.41 12.01
CA TYR A 150 14.94 -10.83 13.09
C TYR A 150 15.96 -9.88 12.50
N VAL A 151 15.84 -8.63 12.95
CA VAL A 151 16.66 -7.47 12.66
C VAL A 151 18.03 -7.63 13.32
N LEU A 152 19.06 -7.52 12.48
CA LEU A 152 20.38 -6.90 12.67
C LEU A 152 20.86 -6.69 14.12
N LEU A 153 21.96 -7.39 14.45
CA LEU A 153 22.94 -6.96 15.45
C LEU A 153 24.30 -6.92 14.75
N TRP A 154 24.81 -5.68 14.63
CA TRP A 154 26.16 -5.23 14.25
C TRP A 154 26.55 -5.29 12.77
#